data_AF-A0AAU9Z3Q0-F1
#
_entry.id   AF-A0AAU9Z3Q0-F1
#
_cell.length_a   1.000
_cell.length_b   1.000
_cell.length_c   1.000
_cell.angle_alpha   90.00
_cell.angle_beta   90.00
_cell.angle_gamma   90.00
#
_symmetry.space_group_name_H-M   'P 1'
#
loop_
_entity.id
_entity.type
_entity.pdbx_description
1 polymer ?
#
loop_
_entity_poly.entity_id
_entity_poly.type
_entity_poly.pdbx_seq_one_letter_code
_entity_poly.pdbx_strand_id
1 'polypeptide(L)'
;MPRWLCVSPPITLQHVWDVVEETDRQTDRERERERERERDRERERERMFWSPCTDFNIDSLPLPRKAYHDWALFHEESPKNNYKLFHEPVITLFNHTATFSRHSHLPLTTQYLEGVQVLKSRRYLVPLQSKNKLRQKLAPVVYVQSDCDPPSDRDSYVRELMAYIEVDSYGQCLQNKELPQPLKNPASMDADGFYRIIAQYKFILAFENAVCDDYITEKFWRPLKLGVVPVYYGSPTIADWLPSNKSAILVSEFSHPRELASFIRQLDHDDRLYEAYVEWKLKGEISNRRLLTALRERKWGVQDINQDNYIDTFECMVCSRVWESSRLQEQRGVPPMKVEEGFTLWGHCHTYNAGPSEALWFSLLLLKDTFTTGAGH
;
A
#
# COMPACT_ATOMS: atom_id res chain seq x y z
N MET A 1 74.55 -20.49 35.84
CA MET A 1 73.30 -20.06 36.49
C MET A 1 72.18 -21.00 36.03
N PRO A 2 71.61 -21.84 36.91
CA PRO A 2 70.63 -22.84 36.52
C PRO A 2 69.19 -22.30 36.57
N ARG A 3 68.36 -22.86 35.68
CA ARG A 3 66.91 -22.64 35.55
C ARG A 3 66.16 -23.10 36.80
N TRP A 4 65.22 -22.30 37.29
CA TRP A 4 64.18 -22.76 38.23
C TRP A 4 62.95 -23.20 37.44
N LEU A 5 62.59 -24.48 37.55
CA LEU A 5 61.28 -25.02 37.18
C LEU A 5 60.36 -24.89 38.42
N CYS A 6 59.21 -24.23 38.27
CA CYS A 6 58.13 -24.32 39.25
C CYS A 6 57.36 -25.63 39.04
N VAL A 7 57.22 -26.42 40.10
CA VAL A 7 56.38 -27.63 40.15
C VAL A 7 55.05 -27.25 40.79
N SER A 8 53.94 -27.43 40.07
CA SER A 8 52.57 -27.25 40.60
C SER A 8 52.19 -28.40 41.54
N PRO A 9 51.34 -28.17 42.56
CA PRO A 9 50.90 -29.22 43.49
C PRO A 9 49.97 -30.25 42.82
N PRO A 10 49.84 -31.48 43.36
CA PRO A 10 48.95 -32.50 42.81
C PRO A 10 47.48 -32.12 42.99
N ILE A 11 46.74 -32.07 41.88
CA ILE A 11 45.28 -31.91 41.86
C ILE A 11 44.66 -33.18 42.46
N THR A 12 43.90 -33.06 43.55
CA THR A 12 43.20 -34.20 44.15
C THR A 12 41.95 -34.56 43.35
N LEU A 13 41.56 -35.84 43.32
CA LEU A 13 40.34 -36.32 42.65
C LEU A 13 39.07 -35.58 43.12
N GLN A 14 39.05 -35.11 44.37
CA GLN A 14 37.98 -34.27 44.92
C GLN A 14 37.89 -32.92 44.20
N HIS A 15 39.03 -32.27 43.93
CA HIS A 15 39.07 -30.98 43.24
C HIS A 15 38.62 -31.10 41.77
N VAL A 16 38.88 -32.25 41.13
CA VAL A 16 38.36 -32.54 39.79
C VAL A 16 36.85 -32.74 39.83
N TRP A 17 36.33 -33.46 40.83
CA TRP A 17 34.88 -33.67 41.02
C TRP A 17 34.13 -32.37 41.32
N ASP A 18 34.68 -31.51 42.18
CA ASP A 18 34.07 -30.22 42.53
C ASP A 18 34.01 -29.29 41.30
N VAL A 19 35.03 -29.31 40.44
CA VAL A 19 35.06 -28.55 39.18
C VAL A 19 34.04 -29.10 38.17
N VAL A 20 33.88 -30.42 38.08
CA VAL A 20 32.87 -31.06 37.22
C VAL A 20 31.45 -30.72 37.70
N GLU A 21 31.16 -30.81 39.00
CA GLU A 21 29.86 -30.41 39.56
C GLU A 21 29.55 -28.93 39.32
N GLU A 22 30.53 -28.04 39.48
CA GLU A 22 30.34 -26.60 39.25
C GLU A 22 30.08 -26.31 37.75
N THR A 23 30.76 -27.04 36.86
CA THR A 23 30.56 -26.93 35.41
C THR A 23 29.19 -27.46 34.99
N ASP A 24 28.73 -28.57 35.58
CA ASP A 24 27.38 -29.11 35.34
C ASP A 24 26.30 -28.14 35.86
N ARG A 25 26.47 -27.55 37.05
CA ARG A 25 25.56 -26.52 37.58
C ARG A 25 25.52 -25.26 36.72
N GLN A 26 26.65 -24.84 36.13
CA GLN A 26 26.69 -23.72 35.19
C GLN A 26 25.95 -24.05 33.90
N THR A 27 26.15 -25.26 33.38
CA THR A 27 25.48 -25.74 32.16
C THR A 27 23.96 -25.82 32.35
N ASP A 28 23.48 -26.29 33.51
CA ASP A 28 22.05 -26.34 33.82
C ASP A 28 21.43 -24.94 33.96
N ARG A 29 22.15 -23.98 34.57
CA ARG A 29 21.71 -22.57 34.63
C ARG A 29 21.62 -21.93 33.25
N GLU A 30 22.53 -22.25 32.34
CA GLU A 30 22.47 -21.76 30.96
C GLU A 30 21.30 -22.36 30.18
N ARG A 31 21.05 -23.67 30.33
CA ARG A 31 19.89 -24.35 29.74
C ARG A 31 18.56 -23.81 30.25
N GLU A 32 18.47 -23.47 31.53
CA GLU A 32 17.27 -22.88 32.12
C GLU A 32 17.00 -21.46 31.57
N ARG A 33 18.05 -20.64 31.43
CA ARG A 33 17.98 -19.32 30.77
C ARG A 33 17.60 -19.43 29.30
N GLU A 34 18.08 -20.45 28.59
CA GLU A 34 17.73 -20.70 27.20
C GLU A 34 16.26 -21.12 27.06
N ARG A 35 15.75 -21.99 27.94
CA ARG A 35 14.33 -22.35 28.00
C ARG A 35 13.43 -21.17 28.37
N GLU A 36 13.90 -20.27 29.24
CA GLU A 36 13.19 -19.03 29.57
C GLU A 36 13.11 -18.10 28.36
N ARG A 37 14.22 -17.87 27.65
CA ARG A 37 14.25 -17.13 26.38
C ARG A 37 13.37 -17.77 25.31
N GLU A 38 13.31 -19.11 25.24
CA GLU A 38 12.48 -19.84 24.29
C GLU A 38 10.99 -19.68 24.61
N ARG A 39 10.61 -19.77 25.90
CA ARG A 39 9.24 -19.47 26.36
C ARG A 39 8.85 -18.02 26.14
N ASP A 40 9.79 -17.08 26.27
CA ASP A 40 9.52 -15.67 26.01
C ASP A 40 9.39 -15.39 24.51
N ARG A 41 10.21 -16.04 23.66
CA ARG A 41 10.02 -16.04 22.20
C ARG A 41 8.70 -16.69 21.77
N GLU A 42 8.24 -17.71 22.49
CA GLU A 42 6.96 -18.37 22.23
C GLU A 42 5.79 -17.47 22.66
N ARG A 43 5.90 -16.79 23.81
CA ARG A 43 4.95 -15.74 24.24
C ARG A 43 4.91 -14.54 23.31
N GLU A 44 6.04 -14.10 22.77
CA GLU A 44 6.11 -13.04 21.75
C GLU A 44 5.43 -13.49 20.44
N ARG A 45 5.61 -14.75 20.04
CA ARG A 45 4.93 -15.34 18.86
C ARG A 45 3.42 -15.48 19.05
N GLU A 46 2.93 -15.77 20.26
CA GLU A 46 1.49 -15.77 20.57
C GLU A 46 0.89 -14.36 20.59
N ARG A 47 1.71 -13.32 20.82
CA ARG A 47 1.26 -11.93 20.90
C ARG A 47 1.07 -11.26 19.54
N MET A 48 1.72 -11.74 18.48
CA MET A 48 1.79 -11.03 17.19
C MET A 48 1.14 -11.85 16.07
N PHE A 49 0.02 -11.35 15.54
CA PHE A 49 -0.56 -11.86 14.29
C PHE A 49 -0.16 -10.94 13.13
N TRP A 50 0.45 -11.54 12.10
CA TRP A 50 0.86 -10.89 10.86
C TRP A 50 0.28 -11.66 9.67
N SER A 51 -0.44 -10.97 8.80
CA SER A 51 -0.99 -11.57 7.58
C SER A 51 -0.64 -10.71 6.36
N PRO A 52 0.19 -11.19 5.41
CA PRO A 52 0.30 -10.57 4.10
C PRO A 52 -1.01 -10.83 3.33
N CYS A 53 -1.85 -9.80 3.23
CA CYS A 53 -3.28 -9.96 2.91
C CYS A 53 -3.62 -9.88 1.41
N THR A 54 -2.90 -10.56 0.52
CA THR A 54 -3.49 -10.84 -0.80
C THR A 54 -4.72 -11.76 -0.69
N ASP A 55 -4.84 -12.51 0.42
CA ASP A 55 -5.98 -13.40 0.71
C ASP A 55 -6.35 -13.36 2.21
N PHE A 56 -7.08 -12.33 2.65
CA PHE A 56 -7.51 -12.21 4.06
C PHE A 56 -8.71 -13.13 4.35
N ASN A 57 -8.46 -14.18 5.14
CA ASN A 57 -9.51 -15.02 5.71
C ASN A 57 -9.80 -14.62 7.17
N ILE A 58 -11.08 -14.37 7.50
CA ILE A 58 -11.48 -14.05 8.87
C ILE A 58 -11.35 -15.28 9.79
N ASP A 59 -11.52 -16.48 9.23
CA ASP A 59 -11.45 -17.74 9.98
C ASP A 59 -10.02 -18.09 10.40
N SER A 60 -9.01 -17.43 9.81
CA SER A 60 -7.61 -17.60 10.22
C SER A 60 -7.21 -16.70 11.38
N LEU A 61 -8.10 -15.80 11.83
CA LEU A 61 -7.84 -14.97 12.99
C LEU A 61 -7.83 -15.83 14.27
N PRO A 62 -6.83 -15.65 15.15
CA PRO A 62 -6.78 -16.38 16.42
C PRO A 62 -7.84 -15.82 17.40
N LEU A 63 -9.09 -16.28 17.22
CA LEU A 63 -10.25 -15.92 18.03
C LEU A 63 -10.49 -16.98 19.15
N PRO A 64 -10.92 -16.55 20.35
CA PRO A 64 -11.20 -15.18 20.75
C PRO A 64 -9.92 -14.36 20.97
N ARG A 65 -9.91 -13.11 20.48
CA ARG A 65 -8.78 -12.20 20.65
C ARG A 65 -8.64 -11.83 22.12
N LYS A 66 -7.47 -12.12 22.70
CA LYS A 66 -7.15 -11.76 24.09
C LYS A 66 -6.66 -10.32 24.16
N ALA A 67 -6.88 -9.65 25.29
CA ALA A 67 -6.54 -8.23 25.48
C ALA A 67 -5.03 -7.91 25.37
N TYR A 68 -4.17 -8.93 25.46
CA TYR A 68 -2.72 -8.79 25.33
C TYR A 68 -2.19 -9.16 23.93
N HIS A 69 -3.06 -9.51 22.98
CA HIS A 69 -2.66 -9.75 21.60
C HIS A 69 -2.56 -8.42 20.84
N ASP A 70 -1.41 -8.18 20.22
CA ASP A 70 -1.15 -7.08 19.30
C ASP A 70 -1.33 -7.57 17.86
N TRP A 71 -2.30 -6.99 17.16
CA TRP A 71 -2.60 -7.35 15.78
C TRP A 71 -2.14 -6.25 14.83
N ALA A 72 -1.43 -6.63 13.77
CA ALA A 72 -0.95 -5.72 12.75
C ALA A 72 -1.58 -6.04 11.39
N LEU A 73 -2.06 -5.00 10.70
CA LEU A 73 -2.64 -5.09 9.36
C LEU A 73 -1.74 -4.42 8.34
N PHE A 74 -1.28 -5.18 7.36
CA PHE A 74 -0.69 -4.68 6.13
C PHE A 74 -1.67 -4.93 4.96
N HIS A 75 -2.15 -3.87 4.30
CA HIS A 75 -3.18 -3.98 3.27
C HIS A 75 -3.10 -2.87 2.21
N GLU A 76 -2.74 -3.25 0.99
CA GLU A 76 -2.66 -2.33 -0.17
C GLU A 76 -3.76 -2.56 -1.22
N GLU A 77 -4.54 -3.60 -1.04
CA GLU A 77 -5.44 -4.14 -2.07
C GLU A 77 -6.76 -3.38 -2.18
N SER A 78 -7.42 -3.48 -3.33
CA SER A 78 -8.76 -2.88 -3.51
C SER A 78 -9.87 -3.68 -2.81
N PRO A 79 -11.07 -3.10 -2.61
CA PRO A 79 -12.25 -3.83 -2.15
C PRO A 79 -12.61 -5.05 -3.02
N LYS A 80 -12.26 -5.03 -4.31
CA LYS A 80 -12.46 -6.19 -5.20
C LYS A 80 -11.78 -7.44 -4.66
N ASN A 81 -10.58 -7.26 -4.11
CA ASN A 81 -9.74 -8.36 -3.65
C ASN A 81 -9.97 -8.67 -2.17
N ASN A 82 -10.23 -7.65 -1.34
CA ASN A 82 -10.40 -7.83 0.11
C ASN A 82 -11.54 -6.99 0.71
N TYR A 83 -12.77 -7.13 0.23
CA TYR A 83 -13.92 -6.33 0.70
C TYR A 83 -14.11 -6.30 2.22
N LYS A 84 -13.75 -7.37 2.94
CA LYS A 84 -13.87 -7.45 4.41
C LYS A 84 -13.07 -6.37 5.14
N LEU A 85 -11.90 -6.01 4.60
CA LEU A 85 -11.02 -4.97 5.14
C LEU A 85 -11.54 -3.56 4.85
N PHE A 86 -12.73 -3.41 4.28
CA PHE A 86 -13.40 -2.13 4.06
C PHE A 86 -14.57 -1.90 5.01
N HIS A 87 -14.70 -2.74 6.02
CA HIS A 87 -15.66 -2.54 7.10
C HIS A 87 -14.93 -2.09 8.36
N GLU A 88 -15.39 -0.97 8.93
CA GLU A 88 -14.85 -0.39 10.16
C GLU A 88 -14.67 -1.43 11.28
N PRO A 89 -15.67 -2.30 11.59
CA PRO A 89 -15.51 -3.31 12.63
C PRO A 89 -14.29 -4.22 12.44
N VAL A 90 -13.94 -4.55 11.19
CA VAL A 90 -12.82 -5.44 10.88
C VAL A 90 -11.49 -4.70 11.04
N ILE A 91 -11.36 -3.47 10.51
CA ILE A 91 -10.13 -2.69 10.65
C ILE A 91 -9.84 -2.35 12.11
N THR A 92 -10.86 -2.08 12.91
CA THR A 92 -10.69 -1.77 14.34
C THR A 92 -10.15 -2.96 15.17
N LEU A 93 -10.09 -4.17 14.60
CA LEU A 93 -9.45 -5.31 15.25
C LEU A 93 -7.93 -5.17 15.30
N PHE A 94 -7.32 -4.31 14.49
CA PHE A 94 -5.87 -4.20 14.37
C PHE A 94 -5.32 -2.99 15.13
N ASN A 95 -4.31 -3.21 15.98
CA ASN A 95 -3.62 -2.16 16.74
C ASN A 95 -2.69 -1.33 15.87
N HIS A 96 -2.16 -1.94 14.81
CA HIS A 96 -1.18 -1.33 13.91
C HIS A 96 -1.63 -1.53 12.48
N THR A 97 -1.55 -0.47 11.68
CA THR A 97 -2.11 -0.46 10.32
C THR A 97 -1.12 0.18 9.36
N ALA A 98 -0.90 -0.48 8.23
CA ALA A 98 -0.25 0.05 7.05
C ALA A 98 -1.15 -0.20 5.85
N THR A 99 -1.88 0.83 5.41
CA THR A 99 -2.80 0.74 4.28
C THR A 99 -2.66 1.94 3.35
N PHE A 100 -3.35 1.94 2.21
CA PHE A 100 -3.39 3.09 1.30
C PHE A 100 -3.98 4.36 1.97
N SER A 101 -4.76 4.23 3.05
CA SER A 101 -5.34 5.36 3.80
C SER A 101 -4.25 6.24 4.43
N ARG A 102 -4.37 7.56 4.24
CA ARG A 102 -3.51 8.57 4.91
C ARG A 102 -3.59 8.51 6.44
N HIS A 103 -4.61 7.87 6.98
CA HIS A 103 -4.88 7.77 8.42
C HIS A 103 -4.28 6.52 9.05
N SER A 104 -3.66 5.63 8.28
CA SER A 104 -2.96 4.47 8.84
C SER A 104 -1.76 4.88 9.70
N HIS A 105 -1.37 4.02 10.64
CA HIS A 105 -0.18 4.27 11.47
C HIS A 105 1.10 4.41 10.63
N LEU A 106 1.20 3.63 9.54
CA LEU A 106 2.16 3.82 8.47
C LEU A 106 1.41 4.00 7.13
N PRO A 107 1.15 5.23 6.68
CA PRO A 107 0.41 5.47 5.45
C PRO A 107 1.17 4.99 4.20
N LEU A 108 0.50 4.26 3.31
CA LEU A 108 1.02 3.77 2.04
C LEU A 108 0.47 4.54 0.82
N THR A 109 -0.17 5.69 1.03
CA THR A 109 -0.84 6.48 -0.02
C THR A 109 0.06 6.82 -1.23
N THR A 110 1.38 6.92 -1.03
CA THR A 110 2.36 7.24 -2.08
C THR A 110 3.21 6.04 -2.51
N GLN A 111 2.76 4.79 -2.27
CA GLN A 111 3.60 3.60 -2.49
C GLN A 111 3.95 3.30 -3.95
N TYR A 112 3.17 3.82 -4.89
CA TYR A 112 3.44 3.68 -6.33
C TYR A 112 4.23 4.86 -6.93
N LEU A 113 4.75 5.74 -6.06
CA LEU A 113 5.57 6.88 -6.43
C LEU A 113 6.97 6.76 -5.80
N GLU A 114 8.00 6.61 -6.64
CA GLU A 114 9.40 6.43 -6.22
C GLU A 114 9.93 7.67 -5.51
N GLY A 115 9.57 8.85 -5.99
CA GLY A 115 9.86 10.10 -5.31
C GLY A 115 9.66 11.33 -6.21
N VAL A 116 10.02 12.49 -5.67
CA VAL A 116 9.86 13.77 -6.39
C VAL A 116 10.66 13.81 -7.70
N GLN A 117 11.81 13.14 -7.74
CA GLN A 117 12.71 13.20 -8.91
C GLN A 117 12.10 12.53 -10.15
N VAL A 118 11.30 11.46 -9.99
CA VAL A 118 10.67 10.81 -11.15
C VAL A 118 9.61 11.70 -11.79
N LEU A 119 8.91 12.51 -10.99
CA LEU A 119 7.93 13.48 -11.48
C LEU A 119 8.60 14.62 -12.25
N LYS A 120 9.76 15.09 -11.78
CA LYS A 120 10.56 16.14 -12.43
C LYS A 120 11.36 15.63 -13.65
N SER A 121 11.61 14.33 -13.73
CA SER A 121 12.35 13.73 -14.83
C SER A 121 11.64 13.94 -16.17
N ARG A 122 12.44 14.27 -17.19
CA ARG A 122 12.00 14.37 -18.58
C ARG A 122 12.39 13.14 -19.42
N ARG A 123 12.87 12.06 -18.80
CA ARG A 123 13.39 10.85 -19.48
C ARG A 123 12.46 10.29 -20.55
N TYR A 124 11.15 10.26 -20.27
CA TYR A 124 10.13 9.72 -21.17
C TYR A 124 9.29 10.79 -21.87
N LEU A 125 9.54 12.06 -21.59
CA LEU A 125 8.73 13.14 -22.12
C LEU A 125 8.85 13.21 -23.65
N VAL A 126 7.75 13.01 -24.35
CA VAL A 126 7.66 13.22 -25.81
C VAL A 126 7.25 14.67 -26.09
N PRO A 127 7.99 15.42 -26.93
CA PRO A 127 7.64 16.79 -27.30
C PRO A 127 6.23 16.90 -27.91
N LEU A 128 5.53 17.99 -27.63
CA LEU A 128 4.15 18.19 -28.10
C LEU A 128 4.02 18.10 -29.62
N GLN A 129 4.96 18.69 -30.37
CA GLN A 129 4.95 18.61 -31.83
C GLN A 129 5.04 17.16 -32.33
N SER A 130 5.76 16.30 -31.62
CA SER A 130 5.82 14.86 -31.92
C SER A 130 4.50 14.17 -31.56
N LYS A 131 3.88 14.50 -30.42
CA LYS A 131 2.54 13.99 -30.07
C LYS A 131 1.51 14.38 -31.12
N ASN A 132 1.49 15.64 -31.57
CA ASN A 132 0.57 16.14 -32.60
C ASN A 132 0.73 15.42 -33.95
N LYS A 133 1.96 15.03 -34.33
CA LYS A 133 2.17 14.18 -35.52
C LYS A 133 1.60 12.77 -35.30
N LEU A 134 1.82 12.19 -34.12
CA LEU A 134 1.32 10.86 -33.78
C LEU A 134 -0.21 10.81 -33.67
N ARG A 135 -0.88 11.93 -33.38
CA ARG A 135 -2.34 12.07 -33.41
C ARG A 135 -2.98 11.76 -34.77
N GLN A 136 -2.21 11.74 -35.86
CA GLN A 136 -2.70 11.28 -37.16
C GLN A 136 -2.93 9.75 -37.24
N LYS A 137 -2.40 8.99 -36.27
CA LYS A 137 -2.42 7.51 -36.27
C LYS A 137 -2.91 6.89 -34.96
N LEU A 138 -2.69 7.58 -33.85
CA LEU A 138 -3.14 7.17 -32.52
C LEU A 138 -4.43 7.91 -32.18
N ALA A 139 -5.21 7.42 -31.24
CA ALA A 139 -6.30 8.15 -30.59
C ALA A 139 -5.75 9.27 -29.67
N PRO A 140 -6.57 10.26 -29.27
CA PRO A 140 -6.15 11.26 -28.28
C PRO A 140 -5.93 10.66 -26.90
N VAL A 141 -6.71 9.63 -26.57
CA VAL A 141 -6.78 8.99 -25.26
C VAL A 141 -6.36 7.53 -25.38
N VAL A 142 -5.58 7.06 -24.41
CA VAL A 142 -5.27 5.63 -24.25
C VAL A 142 -5.92 5.07 -22.99
N TYR A 143 -6.39 3.83 -23.06
CA TYR A 143 -6.86 3.02 -21.94
C TYR A 143 -6.02 1.74 -21.87
N VAL A 144 -5.54 1.38 -20.68
CA VAL A 144 -4.73 0.16 -20.53
C VAL A 144 -5.17 -0.58 -19.28
N GLN A 145 -6.04 -1.58 -19.43
CA GLN A 145 -6.51 -2.40 -18.33
C GLN A 145 -6.70 -3.87 -18.74
N SER A 146 -6.38 -4.76 -17.81
CA SER A 146 -6.60 -6.21 -17.97
C SER A 146 -7.54 -6.79 -16.92
N ASP A 147 -7.84 -6.04 -15.86
CA ASP A 147 -8.78 -6.45 -14.83
C ASP A 147 -10.15 -5.82 -15.10
N CYS A 148 -11.05 -6.58 -15.73
CA CYS A 148 -12.34 -6.08 -16.18
C CYS A 148 -13.43 -6.29 -15.12
N ASP A 149 -14.53 -5.56 -15.28
CA ASP A 149 -15.69 -5.56 -14.38
C ASP A 149 -15.31 -5.31 -12.90
N PRO A 150 -14.53 -4.25 -12.60
CA PRO A 150 -14.21 -3.92 -11.22
C PRO A 150 -15.39 -3.25 -10.49
N PRO A 151 -15.40 -3.23 -9.15
CA PRO A 151 -16.45 -2.58 -8.35
C PRO A 151 -16.72 -1.11 -8.68
N SER A 152 -15.75 -0.40 -9.28
CA SER A 152 -15.93 0.99 -9.75
C SER A 152 -16.83 1.13 -10.98
N ASP A 153 -17.24 0.03 -11.63
CA ASP A 153 -17.97 -0.01 -12.91
C ASP A 153 -17.31 0.83 -14.02
N ARG A 154 -15.98 0.95 -13.95
CA ARG A 154 -15.22 1.84 -14.82
C ARG A 154 -15.37 1.50 -16.29
N ASP A 155 -15.52 0.21 -16.62
CA ASP A 155 -15.58 -0.25 -18.02
C ASP A 155 -16.88 0.18 -18.71
N SER A 156 -17.99 0.24 -17.97
CA SER A 156 -19.26 0.78 -18.48
C SER A 156 -19.15 2.28 -18.78
N TYR A 157 -18.50 3.04 -17.89
CA TYR A 157 -18.22 4.46 -18.12
C TYR A 157 -17.32 4.68 -19.35
N VAL A 158 -16.23 3.90 -19.49
CA VAL A 158 -15.33 4.01 -20.64
C VAL A 158 -16.04 3.64 -21.94
N ARG A 159 -16.89 2.61 -21.93
CA ARG A 159 -17.69 2.23 -23.10
C ARG A 159 -18.59 3.36 -23.59
N GLU A 160 -19.26 4.08 -22.68
CA GLU A 160 -20.05 5.27 -23.02
C GLU A 160 -19.16 6.43 -23.49
N LEU A 161 -18.01 6.66 -22.87
CA LEU A 161 -17.05 7.68 -23.30
C LEU A 161 -16.57 7.44 -24.75
N MET A 162 -16.32 6.17 -25.11
CA MET A 162 -15.90 5.77 -26.46
C MET A 162 -16.92 6.11 -27.55
N ALA A 163 -18.20 6.32 -27.21
CA ALA A 163 -19.20 6.81 -28.16
C ALA A 163 -18.98 8.29 -28.55
N TYR A 164 -18.21 9.03 -27.75
CA TYR A 164 -17.98 10.47 -27.94
C TYR A 164 -16.54 10.83 -28.29
N ILE A 165 -15.55 9.99 -28.01
CA ILE A 165 -14.14 10.27 -28.33
C ILE A 165 -13.40 8.96 -28.64
N GLU A 166 -12.46 9.01 -29.58
CA GLU A 166 -11.60 7.87 -29.87
C GLU A 166 -10.72 7.53 -28.66
N VAL A 167 -10.70 6.25 -28.29
CA VAL A 167 -9.85 5.70 -27.23
C VAL A 167 -9.14 4.47 -27.78
N ASP A 168 -7.81 4.49 -27.75
CA ASP A 168 -7.00 3.30 -28.00
C ASP A 168 -6.96 2.47 -26.71
N SER A 169 -7.56 1.27 -26.73
CA SER A 169 -7.58 0.37 -25.59
C SER A 169 -6.62 -0.80 -25.79
N TYR A 170 -5.60 -0.85 -24.93
CA TYR A 170 -4.69 -1.96 -24.77
C TYR A 170 -5.07 -2.80 -23.53
N GLY A 171 -4.65 -4.05 -23.50
CA GLY A 171 -4.99 -4.99 -22.42
C GLY A 171 -6.19 -5.85 -22.80
N GLN A 172 -6.89 -6.39 -21.80
CA GLN A 172 -8.01 -7.31 -22.02
C GLN A 172 -9.37 -6.59 -22.04
N CYS A 173 -9.48 -5.42 -21.40
CA CYS A 173 -10.75 -4.71 -21.28
C CYS A 173 -10.99 -3.79 -22.48
N LEU A 174 -12.17 -3.87 -23.09
CA LEU A 174 -12.57 -3.05 -24.26
C LEU A 174 -11.51 -3.05 -25.39
N GLN A 175 -10.77 -4.14 -25.53
CA GLN A 175 -9.58 -4.22 -26.37
C GLN A 175 -9.88 -3.88 -27.83
N ASN A 176 -9.19 -2.87 -28.36
CA ASN A 176 -9.25 -2.51 -29.78
C ASN A 176 -7.84 -2.29 -30.40
N LYS A 177 -6.79 -2.43 -29.59
CA LYS A 177 -5.39 -2.29 -30.01
C LYS A 177 -4.51 -3.33 -29.32
N GLU A 178 -3.45 -3.74 -30.01
CA GLU A 178 -2.51 -4.74 -29.48
C GLU A 178 -1.20 -4.10 -29.05
N LEU A 179 -0.72 -4.52 -27.87
CA LEU A 179 0.66 -4.29 -27.47
C LEU A 179 1.60 -5.24 -28.23
N PRO A 180 2.83 -4.82 -28.52
CA PRO A 180 3.86 -5.73 -29.03
C PRO A 180 4.04 -6.94 -28.08
N GLN A 181 4.32 -8.11 -28.64
CA GLN A 181 4.44 -9.38 -27.88
C GLN A 181 5.26 -9.31 -26.57
N PRO A 182 6.46 -8.68 -26.50
CA PRO A 182 7.21 -8.62 -25.25
C PRO A 182 6.55 -7.75 -24.17
N LEU A 183 5.52 -6.97 -24.51
CA LEU A 183 4.83 -6.04 -23.63
C LEU A 183 3.39 -6.48 -23.31
N LYS A 184 2.95 -7.66 -23.80
CA LYS A 184 1.62 -8.19 -23.50
C LYS A 184 1.51 -8.75 -22.08
N ASN A 185 2.63 -9.09 -21.44
CA ASN A 185 2.65 -9.58 -20.07
C ASN A 185 2.43 -8.40 -19.08
N PRO A 186 1.51 -8.50 -18.10
CA PRO A 186 1.34 -7.51 -17.04
C PRO A 186 2.64 -7.12 -16.32
N ALA A 187 3.57 -8.08 -16.13
CA ALA A 187 4.88 -7.83 -15.51
C ALA A 187 5.77 -6.87 -16.33
N SER A 188 5.43 -6.62 -17.60
CA SER A 188 6.15 -5.73 -18.50
C SER A 188 5.59 -4.30 -18.50
N MET A 189 4.57 -4.00 -17.70
CA MET A 189 3.92 -2.68 -17.64
C MET A 189 4.78 -1.58 -16.99
N ASP A 190 5.89 -1.95 -16.36
CA ASP A 190 6.89 -0.99 -15.86
C ASP A 190 8.20 -1.01 -16.68
N ALA A 191 8.21 -1.71 -17.82
CA ALA A 191 9.35 -1.76 -18.72
C ALA A 191 9.48 -0.46 -19.56
N ASP A 192 10.73 -0.10 -19.90
CA ASP A 192 11.06 1.09 -20.70
C ASP A 192 10.29 1.14 -22.03
N GLY A 193 10.10 -0.03 -22.68
CA GLY A 193 9.33 -0.15 -23.92
C GLY A 193 7.85 0.21 -23.75
N PHE A 194 7.21 -0.20 -22.66
CA PHE A 194 5.82 0.14 -22.37
C PHE A 194 5.68 1.65 -22.11
N TYR A 195 6.57 2.22 -21.30
CA TYR A 195 6.62 3.66 -21.03
C TYR A 195 6.75 4.49 -22.30
N ARG A 196 7.57 4.05 -23.27
CA ARG A 196 7.69 4.72 -24.57
C ARG A 196 6.44 4.64 -25.44
N ILE A 197 5.63 3.60 -25.31
CA ILE A 197 4.33 3.51 -26.01
C ILE A 197 3.35 4.51 -25.40
N ILE A 198 3.19 4.47 -24.07
CA ILE A 198 2.22 5.31 -23.38
C ILE A 198 2.58 6.80 -23.49
N ALA A 199 3.86 7.16 -23.43
CA ALA A 199 4.31 8.55 -23.53
C ALA A 199 3.95 9.24 -24.86
N GLN A 200 3.59 8.48 -25.91
CA GLN A 200 3.16 9.02 -27.20
C GLN A 200 1.77 9.68 -27.15
N TYR A 201 0.93 9.28 -26.20
CA TYR A 201 -0.44 9.80 -26.05
C TYR A 201 -0.46 11.12 -25.31
N LYS A 202 -1.46 11.97 -25.58
CA LYS A 202 -1.70 13.19 -24.80
C LYS A 202 -2.39 12.87 -23.47
N PHE A 203 -3.39 11.97 -23.52
CA PHE A 203 -4.22 11.62 -22.38
C PHE A 203 -4.24 10.10 -22.14
N ILE A 204 -4.45 9.71 -20.90
CA ILE A 204 -4.65 8.33 -20.48
C ILE A 204 -5.73 8.24 -19.42
N LEU A 205 -6.63 7.27 -19.57
CA LEU A 205 -7.65 6.98 -18.56
C LEU A 205 -7.02 6.24 -17.38
N ALA A 206 -6.78 6.97 -16.29
CA ALA A 206 -6.22 6.49 -15.04
C ALA A 206 -7.35 6.12 -14.07
N PHE A 207 -8.08 5.04 -14.40
CA PHE A 207 -9.29 4.65 -13.69
C PHE A 207 -9.01 3.51 -12.70
N GLU A 208 -9.28 3.71 -11.41
CA GLU A 208 -9.04 2.73 -10.36
C GLU A 208 -10.08 1.60 -10.33
N ASN A 209 -9.71 0.48 -9.70
CA ASN A 209 -10.62 -0.66 -9.50
C ASN A 209 -11.76 -0.33 -8.52
N ALA A 210 -11.58 0.66 -7.66
CA ALA A 210 -12.58 1.10 -6.70
C ALA A 210 -12.46 2.60 -6.44
N VAL A 211 -13.56 3.21 -6.01
CA VAL A 211 -13.63 4.62 -5.61
C VAL A 211 -13.49 4.68 -4.10
N CYS A 212 -12.27 4.96 -3.62
CA CYS A 212 -11.96 5.00 -2.20
C CYS A 212 -11.00 6.12 -1.87
N ASP A 213 -11.20 6.81 -0.75
CA ASP A 213 -10.28 7.83 -0.27
C ASP A 213 -8.86 7.26 -0.18
N ASP A 214 -7.91 8.01 -0.73
CA ASP A 214 -6.48 7.68 -0.80
C ASP A 214 -6.10 6.39 -1.54
N TYR A 215 -7.04 5.68 -2.16
CA TYR A 215 -6.72 4.56 -3.05
C TYR A 215 -6.18 5.08 -4.39
N ILE A 216 -4.85 5.28 -4.44
CA ILE A 216 -4.14 5.90 -5.55
C ILE A 216 -3.01 4.97 -5.98
N THR A 217 -3.13 4.40 -7.18
CA THR A 217 -2.23 3.35 -7.65
C THR A 217 -1.25 3.84 -8.71
N GLU A 218 -0.49 2.91 -9.29
CA GLU A 218 0.38 3.17 -10.44
C GLU A 218 -0.39 3.79 -11.62
N LYS A 219 -1.71 3.56 -11.71
CA LYS A 219 -2.57 4.12 -12.78
C LYS A 219 -2.54 5.64 -12.80
N PHE A 220 -2.51 6.27 -11.63
CA PHE A 220 -2.39 7.73 -11.51
C PHE A 220 -0.94 8.21 -11.65
N TRP A 221 0.01 7.56 -10.97
CA TRP A 221 1.38 8.05 -10.91
C TRP A 221 2.17 7.83 -12.21
N ARG A 222 1.98 6.69 -12.88
CA ARG A 222 2.67 6.34 -14.13
C ARG A 222 2.54 7.44 -15.19
N PRO A 223 1.36 7.92 -15.58
CA PRO A 223 1.26 8.92 -16.64
C PRO A 223 1.92 10.26 -16.28
N LEU A 224 1.89 10.67 -15.02
CA LEU A 224 2.60 11.87 -14.55
C LEU A 224 4.14 11.72 -14.73
N LYS A 225 4.69 10.52 -14.49
CA LYS A 225 6.11 10.20 -14.76
C LYS A 225 6.42 10.34 -16.26
N LEU A 226 5.49 9.96 -17.13
CA LEU A 226 5.66 9.93 -18.58
C LEU A 226 5.36 11.26 -19.28
N GLY A 227 4.81 12.26 -18.58
CA GLY A 227 4.37 13.51 -19.21
C GLY A 227 3.13 13.31 -20.08
N VAL A 228 2.22 12.45 -19.63
CA VAL A 228 0.89 12.23 -20.19
C VAL A 228 -0.12 12.72 -19.15
N VAL A 229 -1.19 13.39 -19.59
CA VAL A 229 -2.18 13.93 -18.68
C VAL A 229 -3.14 12.81 -18.25
N PRO A 230 -3.16 12.40 -16.96
CA PRO A 230 -4.15 11.45 -16.48
C PRO A 230 -5.56 12.06 -16.49
N VAL A 231 -6.51 11.30 -17.03
CA VAL A 231 -7.95 11.50 -16.83
C VAL A 231 -8.35 10.52 -15.72
N TYR A 232 -8.55 11.03 -14.52
CA TYR A 232 -8.57 10.22 -13.29
C TYR A 232 -9.99 9.99 -12.76
N TYR A 233 -10.26 8.72 -12.41
CA TYR A 233 -11.47 8.27 -11.72
C TYR A 233 -11.06 7.23 -10.67
N GLY A 234 -11.32 7.50 -9.39
CA GLY A 234 -10.81 6.69 -8.29
C GLY A 234 -11.02 7.39 -6.96
N SER A 235 -9.94 7.73 -6.26
CA SER A 235 -10.00 8.43 -4.97
C SER A 235 -10.70 9.79 -5.04
N PRO A 236 -11.75 10.03 -4.21
CA PRO A 236 -12.37 11.35 -4.05
C PRO A 236 -11.39 12.41 -3.53
N THR A 237 -10.36 12.00 -2.78
CA THR A 237 -9.37 12.89 -2.17
C THR A 237 -8.13 13.12 -3.03
N ILE A 238 -8.14 12.70 -4.30
CA ILE A 238 -7.00 12.83 -5.23
C ILE A 238 -6.48 14.26 -5.40
N ALA A 239 -7.36 15.26 -5.24
CA ALA A 239 -7.00 16.68 -5.32
C ALA A 239 -5.87 17.05 -4.35
N ASP A 240 -5.80 16.38 -3.19
CA ASP A 240 -4.76 16.58 -2.18
C ASP A 240 -3.37 16.11 -2.61
N TRP A 241 -3.28 15.31 -3.68
CA TRP A 241 -2.08 14.61 -4.11
C TRP A 241 -1.60 15.02 -5.50
N LEU A 242 -2.32 15.91 -6.19
CA LEU A 242 -1.92 16.40 -7.51
C LEU A 242 -0.59 17.17 -7.43
N PRO A 243 0.39 16.93 -8.34
CA PRO A 243 1.59 17.76 -8.41
C PRO A 243 1.31 19.27 -8.62
N SER A 244 0.24 19.58 -9.34
CA SER A 244 -0.26 20.92 -9.61
C SER A 244 -1.77 20.89 -9.85
N ASN A 245 -2.49 21.99 -9.63
CA ASN A 245 -3.92 22.07 -9.92
C ASN A 245 -4.25 21.72 -11.39
N LYS A 246 -3.30 21.96 -12.31
CA LYS A 246 -3.36 21.51 -13.70
C LYS A 246 -2.32 20.41 -13.94
N SER A 247 -2.53 19.25 -13.34
CA SER A 247 -1.72 18.04 -13.63
C SER A 247 -2.56 16.83 -14.01
N ALA A 248 -3.87 16.87 -13.78
CA ALA A 248 -4.82 15.80 -14.07
C ALA A 248 -6.18 16.38 -14.43
N ILE A 249 -6.99 15.63 -15.18
CA ILE A 249 -8.40 15.92 -15.43
C ILE A 249 -9.20 15.01 -14.50
N LEU A 250 -10.05 15.57 -13.64
CA LEU A 250 -10.82 14.79 -12.68
C LEU A 250 -12.19 14.46 -13.26
N VAL A 251 -12.52 13.18 -13.38
CA VAL A 251 -13.80 12.74 -13.95
C VAL A 251 -14.99 13.22 -13.12
N SER A 252 -14.82 13.37 -11.81
CA SER A 252 -15.85 13.87 -10.88
C SER A 252 -16.29 15.32 -11.15
N GLU A 253 -15.55 16.09 -11.96
CA GLU A 253 -15.92 17.45 -12.35
C GLU A 253 -16.93 17.49 -13.52
N PHE A 254 -17.28 16.34 -14.09
CA PHE A 254 -18.16 16.23 -15.25
C PHE A 254 -19.41 15.43 -14.89
N SER A 255 -20.58 15.90 -15.34
CA SER A 255 -21.85 15.23 -15.06
C SER A 255 -22.10 14.04 -15.99
N HIS A 256 -21.46 14.02 -17.17
CA HIS A 256 -21.65 13.00 -18.20
C HIS A 256 -20.36 12.75 -19.01
N PRO A 257 -20.07 11.50 -19.48
CA PRO A 257 -18.93 11.19 -20.35
C PRO A 257 -18.81 12.08 -21.60
N ARG A 258 -19.95 12.55 -22.13
CA ARG A 258 -20.01 13.47 -23.28
C ARG A 258 -19.35 14.83 -23.01
N GLU A 259 -19.52 15.35 -21.80
CA GLU A 259 -18.91 16.63 -21.38
C GLU A 259 -17.40 16.45 -21.26
N LEU A 260 -16.96 15.37 -20.61
CA LEU A 260 -15.56 14.99 -20.53
C LEU A 260 -14.92 14.84 -21.92
N ALA A 261 -15.58 14.13 -22.84
CA ALA A 261 -15.10 13.99 -24.22
C ALA A 261 -14.94 15.34 -24.93
N SER A 262 -15.89 16.24 -24.73
CA SER A 262 -15.84 17.60 -25.32
C SER A 262 -14.68 18.41 -24.73
N PHE A 263 -14.45 18.32 -23.43
CA PHE A 263 -13.33 18.96 -22.76
C PHE A 263 -11.97 18.42 -23.23
N ILE A 264 -11.83 17.10 -23.31
CA ILE A 264 -10.60 16.46 -23.82
C ILE A 264 -10.36 16.88 -25.27
N ARG A 265 -11.38 16.92 -26.13
CA ARG A 265 -11.23 17.41 -27.51
C ARG A 265 -10.75 18.86 -27.57
N GLN A 266 -11.27 19.73 -26.71
CA GLN A 266 -10.83 21.12 -26.66
C GLN A 266 -9.32 21.19 -26.35
N LEU A 267 -8.86 20.42 -25.36
CA LEU A 267 -7.44 20.33 -25.02
C LEU A 267 -6.60 19.66 -26.13
N ASP A 268 -7.13 18.63 -26.80
CA ASP A 268 -6.42 17.96 -27.90
C ASP A 268 -6.16 18.89 -29.10
N HIS A 269 -7.09 19.81 -29.38
CA HIS A 269 -7.01 20.75 -30.51
C HIS A 269 -6.26 22.05 -30.19
N ASP A 270 -6.27 22.51 -28.93
CA ASP A 270 -5.58 23.72 -28.50
C ASP A 270 -4.32 23.36 -27.70
N ASP A 271 -3.17 23.44 -28.37
CA ASP A 271 -1.86 23.15 -27.79
C ASP A 271 -1.59 23.97 -26.52
N ARG A 272 -2.02 25.23 -26.45
CA ARG A 272 -1.81 26.09 -25.27
C ARG A 272 -2.60 25.58 -24.08
N LEU A 273 -3.84 25.14 -24.31
CA LEU A 273 -4.67 24.57 -23.23
C LEU A 273 -4.08 23.23 -22.74
N TYR A 274 -3.60 22.37 -23.64
CA TYR A 274 -2.92 21.13 -23.25
C TYR A 274 -1.61 21.39 -22.51
N GLU A 275 -0.78 22.33 -22.99
CA GLU A 275 0.51 22.65 -22.36
C GLU A 275 0.36 23.11 -20.92
N ALA A 276 -0.73 23.80 -20.58
CA ALA A 276 -1.03 24.21 -19.22
C ALA A 276 -1.15 23.01 -18.24
N TYR A 277 -1.50 21.81 -18.71
CA TYR A 277 -1.57 20.58 -17.89
C TYR A 277 -0.23 19.86 -17.71
N VAL A 278 0.77 20.18 -18.53
CA VAL A 278 2.12 19.60 -18.46
C VAL A 278 3.20 20.62 -18.05
N GLU A 279 2.84 21.90 -17.94
CA GLU A 279 3.75 23.00 -17.63
C GLU A 279 4.53 22.77 -16.32
N TRP A 280 3.87 22.26 -15.27
CA TRP A 280 4.50 21.93 -13.99
C TRP A 280 5.68 20.96 -14.17
N LYS A 281 5.53 19.97 -15.07
CA LYS A 281 6.58 18.99 -15.39
C LYS A 281 7.68 19.61 -16.24
N LEU A 282 7.31 20.48 -17.18
CA LEU A 282 8.29 21.23 -17.97
C LEU A 282 9.12 22.12 -17.06
N LYS A 283 8.53 22.88 -16.14
CA LYS A 283 9.29 23.72 -15.21
C LYS A 283 10.03 22.91 -14.13
N GLY A 284 9.62 21.67 -13.88
CA GLY A 284 10.14 20.86 -12.77
C GLY A 284 9.65 21.36 -11.40
N GLU A 285 8.49 22.03 -11.40
CA GLU A 285 7.89 22.70 -10.25
C GLU A 285 6.68 21.91 -9.78
N ILE A 286 6.72 21.46 -8.52
CA ILE A 286 5.59 20.82 -7.85
C ILE A 286 5.06 21.82 -6.83
N SER A 287 3.82 22.24 -6.98
CA SER A 287 3.22 23.29 -6.14
C SER A 287 2.57 22.72 -4.88
N ASN A 288 2.21 21.43 -4.90
CA ASN A 288 1.54 20.77 -3.79
C ASN A 288 2.51 20.48 -2.63
N ARG A 289 2.39 21.29 -1.57
CA ARG A 289 3.20 21.17 -0.35
C ARG A 289 2.95 19.87 0.39
N ARG A 290 1.72 19.37 0.40
CA ARG A 290 1.37 18.14 1.10
C ARG A 290 2.07 16.93 0.48
N LEU A 291 2.02 16.81 -0.85
CA LEU A 291 2.74 15.77 -1.58
C LEU A 291 4.25 15.83 -1.28
N LEU A 292 4.82 17.03 -1.30
CA LEU A 292 6.25 17.24 -1.02
C LEU A 292 6.62 16.88 0.43
N THR A 293 5.77 17.23 1.40
CA THR A 293 5.97 16.87 2.81
C THR A 293 5.86 15.36 2.99
N ALA A 294 4.80 14.74 2.47
CA ALA A 294 4.61 13.28 2.56
C ALA A 294 5.79 12.51 1.99
N LEU A 295 6.31 12.89 0.82
CA LEU A 295 7.48 12.24 0.22
C LEU A 295 8.79 12.50 0.97
N ARG A 296 8.90 13.60 1.71
CA ARG A 296 10.09 13.93 2.51
C ARG A 296 10.10 13.19 3.84
N GLU A 297 8.93 13.07 4.47
CA GLU A 297 8.76 12.45 5.79
C GLU A 297 8.69 10.91 5.71
N ARG A 298 8.43 10.39 4.50
CA ARG A 298 8.46 8.95 4.22
C ARG A 298 9.81 8.34 4.59
N LYS A 299 9.78 7.28 5.41
CA LYS A 299 10.98 6.56 5.87
C LYS A 299 11.36 5.34 5.04
N TRP A 300 10.56 5.05 4.01
CA TRP A 300 10.70 3.89 3.15
C TRP A 300 10.88 4.31 1.69
N GLY A 301 11.56 3.45 0.92
CA GLY A 301 11.77 3.59 -0.52
C GLY A 301 10.78 2.77 -1.34
N VAL A 302 10.70 3.10 -2.63
CA VAL A 302 10.01 2.27 -3.63
C VAL A 302 11.01 2.02 -4.74
N GLN A 303 11.32 0.75 -4.99
CA GLN A 303 12.35 0.35 -5.96
C GLN A 303 13.72 1.01 -5.71
N ASP A 304 14.04 1.31 -4.45
CA ASP A 304 15.35 1.84 -4.02
C ASP A 304 16.07 0.78 -3.20
N ILE A 305 17.25 0.35 -3.65
CA ILE A 305 18.07 -0.67 -2.97
C ILE A 305 18.76 -0.08 -1.74
N ASN A 306 18.86 1.24 -1.63
CA ASN A 306 19.56 1.92 -0.54
C ASN A 306 18.63 2.40 0.58
N GLN A 307 17.33 2.11 0.48
CA GLN A 307 16.34 2.45 1.49
C GLN A 307 15.55 1.19 1.87
N ASP A 308 15.12 1.13 3.13
CA ASP A 308 14.22 0.08 3.59
C ASP A 308 12.92 0.11 2.78
N ASN A 309 12.39 -1.05 2.46
CA ASN A 309 11.08 -1.12 1.82
C ASN A 309 9.97 -0.85 2.86
N TYR A 310 8.75 -0.57 2.40
CA TYR A 310 7.63 -0.23 3.27
C TYR A 310 7.18 -1.40 4.17
N ILE A 311 7.45 -2.65 3.80
CA ILE A 311 7.18 -3.84 4.61
C ILE A 311 8.16 -3.86 5.79
N ASP A 312 9.46 -3.76 5.52
CA ASP A 312 10.50 -3.75 6.56
C ASP A 312 10.27 -2.61 7.56
N THR A 313 9.87 -1.43 7.04
CA THR A 313 9.54 -0.28 7.88
C THR A 313 8.29 -0.53 8.74
N PHE A 314 7.28 -1.21 8.21
CA PHE A 314 6.08 -1.56 8.97
C PHE A 314 6.39 -2.62 10.04
N GLU A 315 7.12 -3.67 9.70
CA GLU A 315 7.57 -4.70 10.64
C GLU A 315 8.40 -4.08 11.77
N CYS A 316 9.35 -3.20 11.45
CA CYS A 316 10.16 -2.49 12.44
C CYS A 316 9.30 -1.60 13.36
N MET A 317 8.31 -0.89 12.80
CA MET A 317 7.36 -0.09 13.59
C MET A 317 6.56 -0.96 14.56
N VAL A 318 6.04 -2.10 14.08
CA VAL A 318 5.27 -3.04 14.91
C VAL A 318 6.14 -3.61 16.02
N CYS A 319 7.33 -4.14 15.69
CA CYS A 319 8.27 -4.68 16.66
C CYS A 319 8.63 -3.66 17.75
N SER A 320 8.92 -2.41 17.37
CA SER A 320 9.25 -1.34 18.31
C SER A 320 8.10 -1.05 19.28
N ARG A 321 6.86 -0.98 18.77
CA ARG A 321 5.67 -0.70 19.58
C ARG A 321 5.33 -1.84 20.53
N VAL A 322 5.39 -3.09 20.05
CA VAL A 322 5.14 -4.28 20.87
C VAL A 322 6.18 -4.40 21.99
N TRP A 323 7.45 -4.14 21.67
CA TRP A 323 8.54 -4.12 22.64
C TRP A 323 8.34 -3.03 23.72
N GLU A 324 8.01 -1.81 23.31
CA GLU A 324 7.75 -0.71 24.23
C GLU A 324 6.54 -0.99 25.14
N SER A 325 5.47 -1.53 24.57
CA SER A 325 4.27 -1.96 25.31
C SER A 325 4.60 -3.01 26.36
N SER A 326 5.34 -4.05 25.98
CA SER A 326 5.76 -5.14 26.88
C SER A 326 6.62 -4.60 28.02
N ARG A 327 7.61 -3.74 27.73
CA ARG A 327 8.46 -3.12 28.74
C ARG A 327 7.68 -2.25 29.74
N LEU A 328 6.67 -1.51 29.26
CA LEU A 328 5.83 -0.66 30.12
C LEU A 328 4.93 -1.49 31.06
N GLN A 329 4.41 -2.63 30.58
CA GLN A 329 3.64 -3.55 31.40
C GLN A 329 4.49 -4.13 32.55
N GLU A 330 5.72 -4.54 32.25
CA GLU A 330 6.67 -5.06 33.25
C GLU A 330 7.08 -4.00 34.28
N GLN A 331 7.30 -2.75 33.86
CA GLN A 331 7.80 -1.70 34.75
C GLN A 331 6.75 -1.07 35.66
N ARG A 332 5.46 -1.12 35.31
CA ARG A 332 4.45 -0.32 36.02
C ARG A 332 3.23 -1.11 36.49
N GLY A 333 3.09 -2.40 36.17
CA GLY A 333 1.83 -3.11 36.39
C GLY A 333 0.63 -2.41 35.72
N VAL A 334 0.92 -1.64 34.66
CA VAL A 334 -0.06 -0.84 33.93
C VAL A 334 -0.71 -1.74 32.89
N PRO A 335 -2.05 -1.79 32.80
CA PRO A 335 -2.74 -2.61 31.81
C PRO A 335 -2.38 -2.19 30.37
N PRO A 336 -2.53 -3.10 29.38
CA PRO A 336 -2.25 -2.80 27.98
C PRO A 336 -2.91 -1.51 27.50
N MET A 337 -2.22 -0.82 26.59
CA MET A 337 -2.66 0.44 26.01
C MET A 337 -4.06 0.23 25.40
N LYS A 338 -5.07 0.94 25.93
CA LYS A 338 -6.40 0.92 25.34
C LYS A 338 -6.31 1.59 23.96
N VAL A 339 -6.90 0.94 22.96
CA VAL A 339 -7.15 1.55 21.66
C VAL A 339 -8.00 2.79 21.92
N GLU A 340 -7.51 3.98 21.58
CA GLU A 340 -8.32 5.19 21.64
C GLU A 340 -9.45 5.07 20.61
N GLU A 341 -10.68 4.91 21.12
CA GLU A 341 -11.92 5.04 20.34
C GLU A 341 -12.06 6.51 19.92
N GLY A 342 -11.45 6.89 18.79
CA GLY A 342 -11.53 8.29 18.36
C GLY A 342 -10.89 8.68 17.04
N PHE A 343 -10.14 7.80 16.38
CA PHE A 343 -9.56 8.12 15.08
C PHE A 343 -10.33 7.40 13.96
N THR A 344 -10.91 8.18 13.05
CA THR A 344 -11.31 7.71 11.72
C THR A 344 -10.05 7.28 10.96
N LEU A 345 -9.58 6.08 11.25
CA LEU A 345 -8.43 5.42 10.60
C LEU A 345 -8.76 4.99 9.16
N TRP A 346 -10.02 5.14 8.75
CA TRP A 346 -10.57 4.56 7.53
C TRP A 346 -10.69 5.57 6.40
N GLY A 347 -10.30 5.17 5.19
CA GLY A 347 -10.61 5.90 3.97
C GLY A 347 -11.96 5.43 3.45
N HIS A 348 -12.89 6.35 3.14
CA HIS A 348 -14.23 5.95 2.71
C HIS A 348 -14.21 5.38 1.30
N CYS A 349 -14.74 4.16 1.14
CA CYS A 349 -15.04 3.59 -0.17
C CYS A 349 -16.49 3.83 -0.55
N HIS A 350 -16.68 4.50 -1.68
CA HIS A 350 -17.98 4.60 -2.32
C HIS A 350 -18.22 3.35 -3.16
N THR A 351 -18.82 2.32 -2.55
CA THR A 351 -19.45 1.25 -3.31
C THR A 351 -20.90 1.64 -3.59
N TYR A 352 -21.35 1.49 -4.84
CA TYR A 352 -22.77 1.51 -5.15
C TYR A 352 -23.43 0.29 -4.48
N ASN A 353 -24.38 0.54 -3.57
CA ASN A 353 -25.34 -0.41 -2.98
C ASN A 353 -24.82 -1.82 -2.61
N ALA A 354 -24.04 -1.93 -1.53
CA ALA A 354 -24.29 -3.03 -0.60
C ALA A 354 -25.40 -2.56 0.34
N GLY A 355 -26.61 -3.13 0.21
CA GLY A 355 -27.77 -2.69 0.97
C GLY A 355 -27.53 -2.74 2.50
N PRO A 356 -28.28 -1.94 3.30
CA PRO A 356 -28.12 -1.88 4.76
C PRO A 356 -28.29 -3.24 5.46
N SER A 357 -28.85 -4.25 4.78
CA SER A 357 -28.96 -5.61 5.27
C SER A 357 -27.60 -6.28 5.50
N GLU A 358 -26.62 -6.16 4.60
CA GLU A 358 -25.37 -6.91 4.75
C GLU A 358 -24.48 -6.39 5.89
N ALA A 359 -24.44 -5.07 6.08
CA ALA A 359 -23.75 -4.46 7.23
C ALA A 359 -24.39 -4.88 8.57
N LEU A 360 -25.72 -4.94 8.64
CA LEU A 360 -26.44 -5.44 9.82
C LEU A 360 -26.20 -6.94 10.06
N TRP A 361 -26.12 -7.75 8.99
CA TRP A 361 -25.81 -9.18 9.10
C TRP A 361 -24.37 -9.43 9.60
N PHE A 362 -23.39 -8.65 9.15
CA PHE A 362 -21.99 -8.76 9.63
C PHE A 362 -21.83 -8.32 11.10
N SER A 363 -22.51 -7.25 11.53
CA SER A 363 -22.55 -6.88 12.95
C SER A 363 -23.22 -7.97 13.80
N LEU A 364 -24.29 -8.61 13.30
CA LEU A 364 -24.97 -9.70 13.99
C LEU A 364 -24.15 -11.01 14.04
N LEU A 365 -23.34 -11.31 13.02
CA LEU A 365 -22.44 -12.47 13.00
C LEU A 365 -21.32 -12.29 14.05
N LEU A 366 -20.67 -11.13 14.09
CA LEU A 366 -19.66 -10.81 15.12
C LEU A 366 -20.26 -10.78 16.54
N LEU A 367 -21.52 -10.36 16.69
CA LEU A 367 -22.24 -10.42 17.97
C LEU A 367 -22.67 -11.84 18.37
N LYS A 368 -23.00 -12.71 17.41
CA LYS A 368 -23.36 -14.12 17.71
C LYS A 368 -22.17 -14.94 18.18
N ASP A 369 -20.98 -14.71 17.63
CA ASP A 369 -19.76 -15.42 18.04
C ASP A 369 -19.20 -14.89 19.37
N THR A 370 -19.55 -13.67 19.78
CA THR A 370 -19.19 -13.13 21.11
C THR A 370 -20.17 -13.55 22.22
N PHE A 371 -21.42 -13.89 21.91
CA PHE A 371 -22.43 -14.25 22.92
C PHE A 371 -22.70 -15.75 23.10
N THR A 372 -22.12 -16.63 22.28
CA THR A 372 -22.39 -18.09 22.36
C THR A 372 -21.50 -18.88 23.32
N THR A 373 -20.59 -18.25 24.06
CA THR A 373 -19.78 -18.92 25.11
C THR A 373 -20.24 -18.63 26.55
N GLY A 374 -21.41 -18.01 26.73
CA GLY A 374 -21.90 -17.55 28.03
C GLY A 374 -23.27 -18.07 28.45
N ALA A 375 -23.66 -19.31 28.15
CA ALA A 375 -24.80 -19.95 28.80
C ALA A 375 -24.81 -21.47 28.58
N GLY A 376 -24.56 -22.26 29.63
CA GLY A 376 -24.87 -23.69 29.62
C GLY A 376 -24.02 -24.56 30.54
N HIS A 377 -24.47 -24.64 31.80
CA HIS A 377 -24.31 -25.71 32.80
C HIS A 377 -22.95 -26.33 33.14
#